data_AF-A0A0F9RBL1-F1
#
_entry.id   AF-A0A0F9RBL1-F1
#
_cell.length_a   1.000
_cell.length_b   1.000
_cell.length_c   1.000
_cell.angle_alpha   90.00
_cell.angle_beta   90.00
_cell.angle_gamma   90.00
#
_symmetry.space_group_name_H-M   'P 1'
#
loop_
_entity.id
_entity.type
_entity.pdbx_description
1 polymer ?
#
loop_
_entity_poly.entity_id
_entity_poly.type
_entity_poly.pdbx_seq_one_letter_code
_entity_poly.pdbx_strand_id
1 'polypeptide(L)'
;MKDSTNFNRLVNDIQRDLERTFIGADRIFDGFRNAIGTYDSYPPYNIVKLDDDVYQVEMAIAGFNKKDITVEVAGNTLTISGGAEELTEDRNYLHRGIATRAFTRVVRLADDIEVGDAKMENGMLRVDLNRVVPESKKARTIKIK
;
A
#
# COMPACT_ATOMS: atom_id res chain seq x y z
N MET A 1 -11.93 -19.32 -49.34
CA MET A 1 -10.89 -18.54 -48.64
C MET A 1 -11.60 -17.36 -47.97
N LYS A 2 -11.98 -17.52 -46.70
CA LYS A 2 -12.80 -16.57 -45.93
C LYS A 2 -11.95 -15.84 -44.88
N ASP A 3 -12.10 -14.53 -44.85
CA ASP A 3 -12.22 -13.68 -43.65
C ASP A 3 -11.01 -13.47 -42.72
N SER A 4 -9.87 -12.99 -43.24
CA SER A 4 -8.81 -12.40 -42.40
C SER A 4 -9.06 -10.94 -42.00
N THR A 5 -9.95 -10.21 -42.70
CA THR A 5 -10.25 -8.79 -42.44
C THR A 5 -11.19 -8.56 -41.25
N ASN A 6 -12.08 -9.52 -40.96
CA ASN A 6 -13.03 -9.41 -39.84
C ASN A 6 -12.39 -9.77 -38.49
N PHE A 7 -11.43 -10.70 -38.48
CA PHE A 7 -10.73 -11.09 -37.26
C PHE A 7 -9.84 -9.95 -36.73
N ASN A 8 -9.10 -9.27 -37.61
CA ASN A 8 -8.27 -8.14 -37.20
C ASN A 8 -9.08 -6.91 -36.76
N ARG A 9 -10.32 -6.73 -37.23
CA ARG A 9 -11.22 -5.69 -36.71
C ARG A 9 -11.77 -6.07 -35.33
N LEU A 10 -12.21 -7.31 -35.16
CA LEU A 10 -12.70 -7.82 -33.88
C LEU A 10 -11.62 -7.78 -32.79
N VAL A 11 -10.38 -8.13 -33.12
CA VAL A 11 -9.24 -8.08 -32.19
C VAL A 11 -8.86 -6.64 -31.84
N ASN A 12 -8.86 -5.71 -32.81
CA ASN A 12 -8.59 -4.30 -32.56
C ASN A 12 -9.71 -3.61 -31.76
N ASP A 13 -10.97 -4.00 -31.97
CA ASP A 13 -12.11 -3.47 -31.23
C ASP A 13 -12.14 -4.00 -29.79
N ILE A 14 -11.79 -5.29 -29.58
CA ILE A 14 -11.58 -5.87 -28.24
C ILE A 14 -10.38 -5.21 -27.53
N GLN A 15 -9.30 -4.90 -28.25
CA GLN A 15 -8.17 -4.15 -27.69
C GLN A 15 -8.56 -2.71 -27.31
N ARG A 16 -9.32 -1.99 -28.14
CA ARG A 16 -9.81 -0.63 -27.83
C ARG A 16 -10.81 -0.59 -26.66
N ASP A 17 -11.62 -1.63 -26.48
CA ASP A 17 -12.54 -1.73 -25.35
C ASP A 17 -11.83 -2.12 -24.04
N LEU A 18 -10.72 -2.87 -24.12
CA LEU A 18 -9.87 -3.13 -22.95
C LEU A 18 -9.16 -1.86 -22.46
N GLU A 19 -8.72 -1.00 -23.38
CA GLU A 19 -8.00 0.26 -23.05
C GLU A 19 -8.89 1.32 -22.40
N ARG A 20 -10.21 1.27 -22.58
CA ARG A 20 -11.15 2.25 -22.02
C ARG A 20 -11.58 1.96 -20.59
N THR A 21 -11.25 0.78 -20.06
CA THR A 21 -11.72 0.34 -18.73
C THR A 21 -10.67 0.49 -17.62
N PHE A 22 -9.42 0.85 -17.95
CA PHE A 22 -8.31 0.97 -16.99
C PHE A 22 -7.74 2.38 -16.80
N ILE A 23 -8.44 3.41 -17.26
CA ILE A 23 -7.92 4.79 -17.13
C ILE A 23 -8.18 5.31 -15.71
N GLY A 24 -7.31 4.94 -14.76
CA GLY A 24 -7.35 5.45 -13.39
C GLY A 24 -6.40 4.77 -12.40
N ALA A 25 -6.12 3.47 -12.55
CA ALA A 25 -5.21 2.75 -11.66
C ALA A 25 -3.76 3.26 -11.81
N ASP A 26 -3.32 3.48 -13.05
CA ASP A 26 -1.93 3.87 -13.32
C ASP A 26 -1.58 5.26 -12.76
N ARG A 27 -2.52 6.21 -12.77
CA ARG A 27 -2.27 7.56 -12.20
C ARG A 27 -2.28 7.58 -10.67
N ILE A 28 -3.06 6.70 -10.04
CA ILE A 28 -3.05 6.54 -8.58
C ILE A 28 -1.73 5.88 -8.16
N PHE A 29 -1.29 4.84 -8.87
CA PHE A 29 -0.01 4.18 -8.63
C PHE A 29 1.20 5.09 -8.90
N ASP A 30 1.17 5.89 -9.97
CA ASP A 30 2.25 6.83 -10.30
C ASP A 30 2.29 8.03 -9.35
N GLY A 31 1.14 8.49 -8.85
CA GLY A 31 1.05 9.48 -7.78
C GLY A 31 1.60 8.95 -6.44
N PHE A 32 1.36 7.67 -6.15
CA PHE A 32 1.93 6.97 -4.98
C PHE A 32 3.45 6.85 -5.09
N ARG A 33 3.97 6.44 -6.26
CA ARG A 33 5.42 6.32 -6.51
C ARG A 33 6.15 7.65 -6.41
N ASN A 34 5.59 8.73 -6.97
CA ASN A 34 6.25 10.04 -6.98
C ASN A 34 6.17 10.79 -5.64
N ALA A 35 5.23 10.43 -4.75
CA ALA A 35 5.17 10.97 -3.38
C ALA A 35 6.14 10.29 -2.40
N ILE A 36 6.65 9.11 -2.75
CA ILE A 36 7.63 8.34 -1.96
C ILE A 36 9.02 8.74 -2.46
N GLY A 37 9.58 9.79 -1.87
CA GLY A 37 10.93 10.27 -2.20
C GLY A 37 11.97 9.15 -2.13
N THR A 38 12.80 9.06 -3.17
CA THR A 38 13.95 8.17 -3.28
C THR A 38 15.07 8.60 -2.32
N TYR A 39 14.91 8.29 -1.04
CA TYR A 39 15.99 8.30 -0.05
C TYR A 39 15.74 7.16 0.93
N ASP A 40 16.81 6.47 1.29
CA ASP A 40 16.94 5.35 2.23
C ASP A 40 15.91 5.42 3.39
N SER A 41 14.71 4.89 3.13
CA SER A 41 13.51 5.20 3.90
C SER A 41 13.37 4.17 5.02
N TYR A 42 14.08 4.39 6.11
CA TYR A 42 13.96 3.53 7.28
C TYR A 42 12.72 3.83 8.12
N PRO A 43 12.03 2.81 8.66
CA PRO A 43 12.34 1.40 8.45
C PRO A 43 11.91 0.97 7.04
N PRO A 44 12.64 0.05 6.38
CA PRO A 44 12.24 -0.47 5.09
C PRO A 44 10.82 -1.04 5.17
N TYR A 45 10.02 -0.76 4.14
CA TYR A 45 8.64 -1.22 4.09
C TYR A 45 8.20 -1.54 2.67
N ASN A 46 7.19 -2.40 2.58
CA ASN A 46 6.50 -2.77 1.37
C ASN A 46 5.02 -2.37 1.47
N ILE A 47 4.39 -2.18 0.31
CA ILE A 47 2.94 -2.20 0.16
C ILE A 47 2.63 -3.34 -0.80
N VAL A 48 1.99 -4.39 -0.29
CA VAL A 48 1.74 -5.64 -0.99
C VAL A 48 0.27 -5.72 -1.36
N LYS A 49 -0.06 -6.05 -2.60
CA LYS A 49 -1.40 -6.48 -3.01
C LYS A 49 -1.47 -8.00 -2.83
N LEU A 50 -2.31 -8.48 -1.91
CA LEU A 50 -2.49 -9.91 -1.63
C LEU A 50 -3.62 -10.51 -2.49
N ASP A 51 -4.67 -9.73 -2.76
CA ASP A 51 -5.79 -10.06 -3.63
C ASP A 51 -6.36 -8.76 -4.24
N ASP A 52 -7.45 -8.82 -5.00
CA ASP A 52 -8.07 -7.67 -5.66
C ASP A 52 -8.49 -6.56 -4.69
N ASP A 53 -9.03 -6.95 -3.55
CA ASP A 53 -9.51 -6.05 -2.50
C ASP A 53 -8.71 -6.17 -1.19
N VAL A 54 -7.58 -6.89 -1.19
CA VAL A 54 -6.78 -7.14 0.02
C VAL A 54 -5.34 -6.67 -0.20
N TYR A 55 -4.88 -5.80 0.67
CA TYR A 55 -3.55 -5.19 0.65
C TYR A 55 -2.91 -5.30 2.03
N GLN A 56 -1.60 -5.12 2.11
CA GLN A 56 -0.87 -5.16 3.36
C GLN A 56 0.32 -4.21 3.33
N VAL A 57 0.51 -3.44 4.40
CA VAL A 57 1.76 -2.74 4.66
C VAL A 57 2.66 -3.67 5.46
N GLU A 58 3.84 -3.99 4.95
CA GLU A 58 4.85 -4.76 5.68
C GLU A 58 6.03 -3.84 6.04
N MET A 59 6.51 -3.83 7.28
CA MET A 59 7.60 -2.96 7.71
C MET A 59 8.60 -3.70 8.59
N ALA A 60 9.89 -3.57 8.27
CA ALA A 60 10.97 -4.16 9.03
C ALA A 60 11.27 -3.35 10.29
N ILE A 61 10.84 -3.85 11.45
CA ILE A 61 10.96 -3.20 12.76
C ILE A 61 11.70 -4.09 13.77
N ALA A 62 12.71 -4.83 13.31
CA ALA A 62 13.57 -5.61 14.18
C ALA A 62 14.24 -4.71 15.23
N GLY A 63 14.20 -5.14 16.49
CA GLY A 63 14.77 -4.39 17.62
C GLY A 63 13.77 -3.50 18.37
N PHE A 64 12.55 -3.32 17.88
CA PHE A 64 11.48 -2.63 18.63
C PHE A 64 10.63 -3.62 19.43
N ASN A 65 10.09 -3.18 20.57
CA ASN A 65 9.04 -3.92 21.26
C ASN A 65 7.66 -3.43 20.80
N LYS A 66 6.63 -4.27 20.96
CA LYS A 66 5.24 -3.90 20.62
C LYS A 66 4.76 -2.61 21.30
N LYS A 67 5.22 -2.35 22.54
CA LYS A 67 4.89 -1.15 23.31
C LYS A 67 5.55 0.13 22.77
N ASP A 68 6.59 0.01 21.95
CA ASP A 68 7.36 1.12 21.40
C ASP A 68 6.90 1.47 19.98
N ILE A 69 5.83 0.82 19.50
CA ILE A 69 5.23 1.00 18.17
C ILE A 69 3.79 1.46 18.32
N THR A 70 3.44 2.49 17.57
CA THR A 70 2.09 3.03 17.48
C THR A 70 1.60 2.95 16.04
N VAL A 71 0.37 2.46 15.86
CA VAL A 71 -0.32 2.39 14.57
C VAL A 71 -1.64 3.11 14.73
N GLU A 72 -1.81 4.21 14.01
CA GLU A 72 -2.95 5.12 14.14
C GLU A 72 -3.57 5.42 12.79
N VAL A 73 -4.89 5.61 12.78
CA VAL A 73 -5.63 6.01 11.59
C VAL A 73 -6.44 7.26 11.91
N ALA A 74 -6.23 8.31 11.13
CA ALA A 74 -6.99 9.56 11.22
C ALA A 74 -7.48 9.95 9.83
N GLY A 75 -8.80 9.85 9.61
CA GLY A 75 -9.39 9.97 8.27
C GLY A 75 -8.77 8.96 7.31
N ASN A 76 -8.23 9.43 6.20
CA ASN A 76 -7.58 8.59 5.20
C ASN A 76 -6.05 8.50 5.38
N THR A 77 -5.56 8.66 6.61
CA THR A 77 -4.12 8.66 6.88
C THR A 77 -3.79 7.60 7.91
N LEU A 78 -3.06 6.57 7.49
CA LEU A 78 -2.42 5.59 8.37
C LEU A 78 -1.05 6.10 8.76
N THR A 79 -0.80 6.22 10.06
CA THR A 79 0.49 6.61 10.63
C THR A 79 1.05 5.46 11.43
N ILE A 80 2.27 5.05 11.12
CA ILE A 80 3.04 4.06 11.87
C ILE A 80 4.27 4.78 12.42
N SER A 81 4.37 4.87 13.74
CA SER A 81 5.50 5.48 14.43
C SER A 81 6.10 4.52 15.43
N GLY A 82 7.37 4.73 15.72
CA GLY A 82 8.07 3.94 16.71
C GLY A 82 9.43 4.52 17.01
N GLY A 83 10.02 4.12 18.13
CA GLY A 83 11.19 4.82 18.64
C GLY A 83 11.23 4.77 20.15
N ALA A 84 12.36 4.36 20.71
CA ALA A 84 12.64 4.77 22.07
C ALA A 84 12.95 6.28 22.05
N GLU A 85 12.57 7.02 23.10
CA GLU A 85 13.35 8.18 23.50
C GLU A 85 14.82 7.73 23.50
N GLU A 86 15.74 8.52 22.97
CA GLU A 86 17.16 8.16 22.96
C GLU A 86 17.55 7.75 24.38
N LEU A 87 17.58 6.44 24.62
CA LEU A 87 18.27 5.90 25.76
C LEU A 87 19.70 6.29 25.43
N THR A 88 20.17 7.32 26.11
CA THR A 88 21.57 7.63 26.31
C THR A 88 22.17 6.43 27.04
N GLU A 89 22.22 5.30 26.34
CA GLU A 89 22.98 4.16 26.76
C GLU A 89 24.43 4.59 26.60
N ASP A 90 25.08 4.91 27.72
CA ASP A 90 26.52 5.08 27.84
C ASP A 90 27.19 3.73 27.49
N ARG A 91 27.18 3.40 26.20
CA ARG A 91 27.77 2.20 25.63
C ARG A 91 28.87 2.63 24.68
N ASN A 92 30.06 2.12 24.95
CA ASN A 92 31.21 2.30 24.07
C ASN A 92 31.09 1.34 22.89
N TYR A 93 30.50 1.82 21.79
CA TYR A 93 30.42 1.07 20.54
C TYR A 93 31.74 1.17 19.77
N LEU A 94 32.33 0.03 19.39
CA LEU A 94 33.41 0.00 18.39
C LEU A 94 32.88 0.18 16.96
N HIS A 95 31.66 -0.31 16.70
CA HIS A 95 30.88 -0.11 15.49
C HIS A 95 29.39 -0.30 15.80
N ARG A 96 28.51 0.56 15.26
CA ARG A 96 27.05 0.51 15.48
C ARG A 96 26.31 0.46 14.14
N GLY A 97 26.11 -0.76 13.63
CA GLY A 97 25.38 -1.00 12.38
C GLY A 97 23.86 -1.10 12.54
N ILE A 98 23.36 -1.21 13.77
CA ILE A 98 21.92 -1.34 14.08
C ILE A 98 21.58 -0.30 15.14
N ALA A 99 20.74 0.67 14.77
CA ALA A 99 20.23 1.68 15.68
C ALA A 99 18.71 1.70 15.59
N THR A 100 18.04 1.49 16.73
CA THR A 100 16.60 1.66 16.91
C THR A 100 16.25 3.14 16.97
N ARG A 101 16.45 3.83 15.84
CA ARG A 101 16.11 5.24 15.69
C ARG A 101 14.60 5.45 15.70
N ALA A 102 14.16 6.57 16.25
CA ALA A 102 12.78 7.00 16.11
C ALA A 102 12.41 7.17 14.63
N PHE A 103 11.17 6.83 14.31
CA PHE A 103 10.63 6.93 12.97
C PHE A 103 9.14 7.26 12.98
N THR A 104 8.70 7.89 11.91
CA THR A 104 7.29 8.06 11.57
C THR A 104 7.12 7.77 10.08
N ARG A 105 6.12 6.97 9.76
CA ARG A 105 5.74 6.58 8.41
C ARG A 105 4.27 6.89 8.22
N VAL A 106 3.98 7.58 7.14
CA VAL A 106 2.62 8.04 6.81
C VAL A 106 2.23 7.44 5.48
N VAL A 107 1.12 6.73 5.45
CA VAL A 107 0.53 6.13 4.26
C VAL A 107 -0.84 6.78 4.05
N ARG A 108 -1.02 7.40 2.88
CA ARG A 108 -2.32 7.95 2.47
C ARG A 108 -3.18 6.82 1.90
N LEU A 109 -4.39 6.70 2.40
CA LEU A 109 -5.36 5.70 1.99
C LEU A 109 -6.34 6.31 0.98
N ALA A 110 -6.90 5.48 0.11
CA ALA A 110 -8.07 5.87 -0.67
C ALA A 110 -9.33 5.82 0.20
N ASP A 111 -10.39 6.53 -0.20
CA ASP A 111 -11.66 6.60 0.55
C ASP A 111 -12.32 5.23 0.76
N ASP A 112 -12.03 4.27 -0.12
CA ASP A 112 -12.58 2.92 -0.11
C ASP A 112 -11.63 1.91 0.54
N ILE A 113 -10.56 2.33 1.23
CA ILE A 113 -9.65 1.46 1.96
C ILE A 113 -9.87 1.61 3.47
N GLU A 114 -10.12 0.49 4.13
CA GLU A 114 -10.22 0.38 5.58
C GLU A 114 -9.00 -0.35 6.15
N VAL A 115 -8.53 0.09 7.32
CA VAL A 115 -7.42 -0.55 8.04
C VAL A 115 -7.96 -1.68 8.91
N GLY A 116 -7.40 -2.87 8.74
CA GLY A 116 -7.72 -4.07 9.51
C GLY A 116 -6.76 -4.31 10.67
N ASP A 117 -6.41 -5.58 10.89
CA ASP A 117 -5.50 -6.00 11.95
C ASP A 117 -4.07 -5.47 11.74
N ALA A 118 -3.39 -5.19 12.85
CA ALA A 118 -1.94 -4.99 12.87
C ALA A 118 -1.26 -6.11 13.68
N LYS A 119 -0.28 -6.78 13.09
CA LYS A 119 0.42 -7.92 13.70
C LYS A 119 1.92 -7.72 13.62
N MET A 120 2.60 -7.96 14.73
CA MET A 120 4.06 -7.91 14.81
C MET A 120 4.61 -9.30 15.15
N GLU A 121 5.44 -9.83 14.27
CA GLU A 121 6.06 -11.15 14.37
C GLU A 121 7.43 -11.16 13.67
N ASN A 122 8.42 -11.85 14.24
CA ASN A 122 9.75 -12.07 13.63
C ASN A 122 10.45 -10.77 13.16
N GLY A 123 10.27 -9.67 13.89
CA GLY A 123 10.86 -8.37 13.55
C GLY A 123 10.16 -7.63 12.40
N MET A 124 8.99 -8.10 11.98
CA MET A 124 8.15 -7.45 10.96
C MET A 124 6.84 -6.99 11.57
N LEU A 125 6.39 -5.80 11.16
CA LEU A 125 5.02 -5.33 11.34
C LEU A 125 4.25 -5.56 10.05
N ARG A 126 3.05 -6.10 10.15
CA ARG A 126 2.07 -6.21 9.07
C ARG A 126 0.81 -5.47 9.48
N VAL A 127 0.32 -4.60 8.60
CA VAL A 127 -0.95 -3.89 8.76
C VAL A 127 -1.83 -4.25 7.58
N ASP A 128 -2.95 -4.91 7.85
CA ASP A 128 -3.90 -5.35 6.84
C ASP A 128 -4.72 -4.15 6.37
N LEU A 129 -4.98 -4.09 5.06
CA LEU A 129 -5.75 -3.05 4.41
C LEU A 129 -6.78 -3.71 3.50
N ASN A 130 -8.06 -3.39 3.66
CA ASN A 130 -9.13 -4.00 2.88
C ASN A 130 -9.88 -2.93 2.10
N ARG A 131 -10.13 -3.21 0.82
CA ARG A 131 -10.96 -2.35 -0.01
C ARG A 131 -12.42 -2.69 0.21
N VAL A 132 -13.19 -1.72 0.69
CA VAL A 132 -14.63 -1.84 0.89
C VAL A 132 -15.33 -1.02 -0.17
N VAL A 133 -15.82 -1.70 -1.22
CA VAL A 133 -16.61 -1.04 -2.27
C VAL A 133 -18.04 -0.85 -1.74
N PRO A 134 -18.52 0.39 -1.52
CA PRO A 134 -19.88 0.63 -1.07
C PRO A 134 -20.89 0.07 -2.07
N GLU A 135 -22.00 -0.51 -1.59
CA GLU A 135 -23.05 -1.04 -2.48
C GLU A 135 -23.59 -0.02 -3.47
N SER A 136 -23.59 1.27 -3.10
CA SER A 136 -24.00 2.40 -3.93
C SER A 136 -23.09 2.65 -5.14
N LYS A 137 -21.85 2.14 -5.12
CA LYS A 137 -20.90 2.17 -6.23
C LYS A 137 -20.84 0.86 -7.01
N LYS A 138 -21.56 -0.20 -6.59
CA LYS A 138 -21.70 -1.42 -7.38
C LYS A 138 -22.38 -1.06 -8.71
N ALA A 139 -21.84 -1.59 -9.81
CA ALA A 139 -22.36 -1.32 -11.14
C ALA A 139 -23.84 -1.73 -11.22
N ARG A 140 -24.70 -0.80 -11.63
CA ARG A 140 -26.14 -1.06 -11.87
C ARG A 140 -26.42 -1.12 -13.37
N THR A 141 -27.10 -2.17 -13.80
CA THR A 141 -27.52 -2.33 -15.19
C THR A 141 -28.66 -1.36 -15.51
N ILE A 142 -28.43 -0.46 -16.47
CA ILE A 142 -29.48 0.45 -16.96
C ILE A 142 -30.20 -0.22 -18.13
N LYS A 143 -31.53 -0.40 -18.03
CA LYS A 143 -32.35 -0.84 -19.17
C LYS A 143 -32.38 0.27 -20.23
N ILE A 144 -31.92 -0.05 -21.43
CA ILE A 144 -32.06 0.80 -22.62
C ILE A 144 -33.55 0.79 -23.02
N LYS A 145 -34.11 1.97 -23.30
CA LYS A 145 -35.48 2.14 -23.81
C LYS A 145 -35.44 2.39 -25.31
#